data_AF-A0A2D7HSZ2-F1
#
_entry.id   AF-A0A2D7HSZ2-F1
#
_cell.length_a   1.000
_cell.length_b   1.000
_cell.length_c   1.000
_cell.angle_alpha   90.00
_cell.angle_beta   90.00
_cell.angle_gamma   90.00
#
_symmetry.space_group_name_H-M   'P 1'
#
loop_
_entity.id
_entity.type
_entity.pdbx_description
1 polymer ?
#
loop_
_entity_poly.entity_id
_entity_poly.type
_entity_poly.pdbx_seq_one_letter_code
_entity_poly.pdbx_strand_id
1 'polypeptide(L)'
;MITNNRKEKDYIKFIFLNKLIAFSFSLVTLIVYFSFILIIGFYPEVLGVFLFDSFITVGIIIGLSIIIFSIFLTLLYTLVANNFLDKLREKINK
;
A
#
# COMPACT_ATOMS: atom_id res chain seq x y z
N MET A 1 22.56 -36.17 1.50
CA MET A 1 21.19 -36.16 0.94
C MET A 1 20.16 -35.33 1.74
N ILE A 2 20.51 -34.74 2.91
CA ILE A 2 19.56 -34.04 3.81
C ILE A 2 19.47 -32.51 3.55
N THR A 3 20.36 -31.96 2.71
CA THR A 3 20.48 -30.51 2.47
C THR A 3 19.38 -29.90 1.58
N ASN A 4 18.64 -30.72 0.82
CA ASN A 4 17.64 -30.24 -0.14
C ASN A 4 16.33 -29.76 0.53
N ASN A 5 15.88 -30.47 1.57
CA ASN A 5 14.54 -30.28 2.16
C ASN A 5 14.43 -29.02 3.05
N ARG A 6 15.54 -28.52 3.62
CA ARG A 6 15.52 -27.26 4.40
C ARG A 6 15.48 -26.02 3.52
N LYS A 7 16.26 -25.99 2.43
CA LYS A 7 16.29 -24.86 1.49
C LYS A 7 14.92 -24.66 0.84
N GLU A 8 14.24 -25.75 0.48
CA GLU A 8 12.91 -25.71 -0.12
C GLU A 8 11.84 -25.13 0.84
N LYS A 9 11.85 -25.55 2.11
CA LYS A 9 10.97 -24.99 3.14
C LYS A 9 11.21 -23.51 3.40
N ASP A 10 12.47 -23.08 3.45
CA ASP A 10 12.80 -21.67 3.60
C ASP A 10 12.27 -20.86 2.41
N TYR A 11 12.46 -21.33 1.18
CA TYR A 11 11.94 -20.69 -0.04
C TYR A 11 10.42 -20.49 -0.02
N ILE A 12 9.65 -21.54 0.35
CA ILE A 12 8.19 -21.45 0.45
C ILE A 12 7.77 -20.44 1.52
N LYS A 13 8.45 -20.42 2.66
CA LYS A 13 8.20 -19.44 3.74
C LYS A 13 8.48 -18.01 3.29
N PHE A 14 9.51 -17.82 2.48
CA PHE A 14 9.87 -16.53 1.86
C PHE A 14 8.81 -16.03 0.88
N ILE A 15 8.30 -16.91 0.00
CA ILE A 15 7.24 -16.57 -0.95
C ILE A 15 5.96 -16.19 -0.19
N PHE A 16 5.63 -16.92 0.87
CA PHE A 16 4.46 -16.63 1.69
C PHE A 16 4.57 -15.27 2.39
N LEU A 17 5.72 -14.94 3.00
CA LEU A 17 5.95 -13.64 3.64
C LEU A 17 5.83 -12.48 2.63
N ASN A 18 6.46 -12.59 1.48
CA ASN A 18 6.39 -11.58 0.42
C ASN A 18 4.94 -11.36 -0.04
N LYS A 19 4.22 -12.45 -0.28
CA LYS A 19 2.82 -12.40 -0.70
C LYS A 19 1.95 -11.75 0.38
N LEU A 20 2.19 -12.03 1.65
CA LEU A 20 1.47 -11.41 2.78
C LEU A 20 1.72 -9.90 2.86
N ILE A 21 2.97 -9.47 2.67
CA ILE A 21 3.33 -8.05 2.65
C ILE A 21 2.63 -7.35 1.48
N ALA A 22 2.77 -7.88 0.26
CA ALA A 22 2.12 -7.32 -0.93
C ALA A 22 0.59 -7.27 -0.78
N PHE A 23 -0.01 -8.32 -0.24
CA PHE A 23 -1.45 -8.39 0.01
C PHE A 23 -1.90 -7.39 1.07
N SER A 24 -1.14 -7.20 2.15
CA SER A 24 -1.45 -6.22 3.18
C SER A 24 -1.48 -4.79 2.63
N PHE A 25 -0.49 -4.42 1.82
CA PHE A 25 -0.46 -3.10 1.18
C PHE A 25 -1.59 -2.92 0.16
N SER A 26 -1.86 -3.95 -0.64
CA SER A 26 -3.00 -3.94 -1.58
C SER A 26 -4.33 -3.76 -0.87
N LEU A 27 -4.54 -4.45 0.26
CA LEU A 27 -5.74 -4.35 1.08
C LEU A 27 -5.90 -2.95 1.69
N VAL A 28 -4.81 -2.35 2.19
CA VAL A 28 -4.82 -0.98 2.72
C VAL A 28 -5.23 0.02 1.66
N THR A 29 -4.62 -0.03 0.47
CA THR A 29 -4.98 0.85 -0.64
C THR A 29 -6.44 0.66 -1.05
N LEU A 30 -6.91 -0.60 -1.12
CA LEU A 30 -8.30 -0.90 -1.45
C LEU A 30 -9.27 -0.27 -0.44
N ILE A 31 -9.03 -0.43 0.86
CA ILE A 31 -9.89 0.11 1.91
C ILE A 31 -9.94 1.65 1.84
N VAL A 32 -8.80 2.31 1.67
CA VAL A 32 -8.73 3.78 1.61
C VAL A 32 -9.51 4.32 0.42
N TYR A 33 -9.28 3.78 -0.78
CA TYR A 33 -9.99 4.22 -1.98
C TYR A 33 -11.48 3.89 -1.93
N PHE A 34 -11.85 2.70 -1.45
CA PHE A 34 -13.24 2.30 -1.36
C PHE A 34 -14.01 3.18 -0.37
N SER A 35 -13.41 3.50 0.78
CA SER A 35 -13.99 4.42 1.76
C SER A 35 -14.21 5.82 1.17
N PHE A 36 -13.24 6.32 0.40
CA PHE A 36 -13.36 7.61 -0.27
C PHE A 36 -14.46 7.63 -1.35
N ILE A 37 -14.53 6.58 -2.18
CA ILE A 37 -15.57 6.44 -3.20
C ILE A 37 -16.97 6.35 -2.56
N LEU A 38 -17.10 5.61 -1.45
CA LEU A 38 -18.36 5.55 -0.69
C LEU A 38 -18.77 6.93 -0.18
N ILE A 39 -17.85 7.71 0.38
CA ILE A 39 -18.11 9.07 0.86
C ILE A 39 -18.58 9.97 -0.29
N ILE A 40 -17.96 9.89 -1.47
CA ILE A 40 -18.39 10.62 -2.66
C ILE A 40 -19.80 10.22 -3.10
N GLY A 41 -20.12 8.92 -3.07
CA GLY A 41 -21.40 8.39 -3.55
C GLY A 41 -22.58 8.64 -2.61
N PHE A 42 -22.37 8.52 -1.30
CA PHE A 42 -23.45 8.62 -0.30
C PHE A 42 -23.59 10.01 0.31
N TYR A 43 -22.50 10.79 0.43
CA TYR A 43 -22.51 12.09 1.11
C TYR A 43 -21.83 13.21 0.28
N PRO A 44 -22.24 13.42 -0.99
CA PRO A 44 -21.62 14.42 -1.85
C PRO A 44 -21.70 15.85 -1.29
N GLU A 45 -22.74 16.14 -0.49
CA GLU A 45 -22.95 17.43 0.16
C GLU A 45 -21.80 17.81 1.10
N VAL A 46 -21.20 16.82 1.78
CA VAL A 46 -20.07 17.04 2.69
C VAL A 46 -18.81 17.44 1.92
N LEU A 47 -18.61 16.91 0.72
CA LEU A 47 -17.46 17.26 -0.12
C LEU A 47 -17.65 18.60 -0.84
N GLY A 48 -18.90 19.01 -1.09
CA GLY A 48 -19.26 20.25 -1.78
C GLY A 48 -19.19 21.50 -0.90
N VAL A 49 -18.98 21.37 0.41
CA VAL A 49 -18.84 22.51 1.32
C VAL A 49 -17.60 23.33 0.95
N PHE A 50 -17.81 24.60 0.65
CA PHE A 50 -16.74 25.57 0.44
C PHE A 50 -16.09 25.92 1.79
N LEU A 51 -14.76 25.90 1.83
CA LEU A 51 -13.97 26.29 2.98
C LEU A 51 -13.51 27.75 2.81
N PHE A 52 -13.71 28.57 3.85
CA PHE A 52 -13.16 29.92 3.99
C PHE A 52 -13.46 30.89 2.84
N ASP A 53 -14.74 31.11 2.51
CA ASP A 53 -15.18 32.11 1.51
C ASP A 53 -14.44 32.00 0.16
N SER A 54 -13.93 30.80 -0.14
CA SER A 54 -13.03 30.49 -1.24
C SER A 54 -13.64 29.40 -2.13
N PHE A 55 -13.03 29.20 -3.30
CA PHE A 55 -13.44 28.18 -4.28
C PHE A 55 -12.94 26.76 -3.92
N ILE A 56 -12.22 26.61 -2.81
CA ILE A 56 -11.69 25.31 -2.37
C ILE A 56 -12.76 24.58 -1.57
N THR A 57 -13.13 23.39 -2.04
CA THR A 57 -14.09 22.53 -1.35
C THR A 57 -13.39 21.55 -0.41
N VAL A 58 -14.11 21.08 0.61
CA VAL A 58 -13.66 20.00 1.50
C VAL A 58 -13.20 18.78 0.70
N GLY A 59 -13.92 18.45 -0.38
CA GLY A 59 -13.57 17.32 -1.25
C GLY A 59 -12.23 17.45 -1.94
N ILE A 60 -11.84 18.66 -2.37
CA ILE A 60 -10.53 18.92 -2.97
C ILE A 60 -9.41 18.65 -1.97
N ILE A 61 -9.56 19.13 -0.72
CA ILE A 61 -8.55 18.93 0.33
C ILE A 61 -8.42 17.45 0.71
N ILE A 62 -9.55 16.75 0.87
CA ILE A 62 -9.55 15.31 1.17
C ILE A 62 -8.91 14.52 0.01
N GLY A 63 -9.31 14.79 -1.24
CA GLY A 63 -8.75 14.13 -2.42
C GLY A 63 -7.24 14.35 -2.54
N LEU A 64 -6.77 15.59 -2.33
CA LEU A 64 -5.35 15.91 -2.34
C LEU A 64 -4.59 15.18 -1.23
N SER A 65 -5.17 15.10 -0.04
CA SER A 65 -4.60 14.36 1.10
C SER A 65 -4.45 12.87 0.78
N ILE A 66 -5.43 12.26 0.10
CA ILE A 66 -5.37 10.86 -0.34
C ILE A 66 -4.26 10.65 -1.37
N ILE A 67 -4.08 11.58 -2.32
CA ILE A 67 -2.99 11.49 -3.31
C ILE A 67 -1.63 11.49 -2.60
N ILE A 68 -1.41 12.44 -1.68
CA ILE A 68 -0.17 12.53 -0.90
C ILE A 68 0.04 11.25 -0.08
N PHE A 69 -1.01 10.75 0.57
CA PHE A 69 -0.97 9.49 1.32
C PHE A 69 -0.62 8.30 0.42
N SER A 70 -1.19 8.22 -0.79
CA SER A 70 -0.93 7.16 -1.76
C SER A 70 0.53 7.15 -2.23
N ILE A 71 1.11 8.33 -2.49
CA ILE A 71 2.52 8.47 -2.82
C ILE A 71 3.39 8.00 -1.66
N PHE A 72 3.08 8.42 -0.44
CA PHE A 72 3.81 8.00 0.76
C PHE A 72 3.74 6.49 1.00
N LEU A 73 2.54 5.91 0.84
CA LEU A 73 2.32 4.48 1.00
C LEU A 73 3.09 3.67 -0.07
N THR A 74 3.14 4.17 -1.31
CA THR A 74 3.92 3.57 -2.40
C THR A 74 5.43 3.65 -2.15
N LEU A 75 5.93 4.78 -1.63
CA LEU A 75 7.32 4.94 -1.21
C LEU A 75 7.68 3.97 -0.09
N LEU A 76 6.85 3.92 0.97
CA LEU A 76 7.07 3.01 2.08
C LEU A 76 7.05 1.55 1.61
N TYR A 77 6.09 1.18 0.77
CA TYR A 77 6.00 -0.15 0.19
C TYR A 77 7.24 -0.50 -0.61
N THR A 78 7.68 0.36 -1.53
CA THR A 78 8.84 0.08 -2.39
C THR A 78 10.13 0.00 -1.58
N LEU A 79 10.29 0.80 -0.51
CA LEU A 79 11.42 0.68 0.41
C LEU A 79 11.41 -0.66 1.17
N VAL A 80 10.26 -1.06 1.70
CA VAL A 80 10.10 -2.34 2.42
C VAL A 80 10.31 -3.53 1.49
N ALA A 81 9.72 -3.49 0.30
CA ALA A 81 9.83 -4.54 -0.72
C ALA A 81 11.26 -4.64 -1.27
N ASN A 82 11.93 -3.52 -1.55
CA ASN A 82 13.32 -3.51 -2.01
C ASN A 82 14.27 -4.04 -0.94
N ASN A 83 14.10 -3.68 0.33
CA ASN A 83 14.90 -4.25 1.43
C ASN A 83 14.71 -5.77 1.56
N PHE A 84 13.51 -6.27 1.24
CA PHE A 84 13.22 -7.71 1.28
C PHE A 84 13.80 -8.43 0.04
N LEU A 85 13.75 -7.80 -1.13
CA LEU A 85 14.36 -8.29 -2.37
C LEU A 85 15.89 -8.26 -2.31
N ASP A 86 16.50 -7.26 -1.70
CA ASP A 86 17.96 -7.16 -1.59
C ASP A 86 18.52 -8.27 -0.69
N LYS A 87 17.81 -8.63 0.39
CA LYS A 87 18.12 -9.85 1.18
C LYS A 87 18.05 -11.13 0.35
N LEU A 88 17.20 -11.18 -0.68
CA LEU A 88 17.12 -12.32 -1.60
C LEU A 88 18.28 -12.33 -2.59
N ARG A 89 18.65 -11.15 -3.13
CA ARG A 89 19.82 -11.00 -4.01
C ARG A 89 21.11 -11.43 -3.33
N GLU A 90 21.31 -11.04 -2.08
CA GLU A 90 22.51 -11.39 -1.31
C GLU A 90 22.66 -12.89 -1.07
N LYS A 91 21.53 -13.61 -0.97
CA LYS A 91 21.49 -15.06 -0.72
C LYS A 91 21.69 -15.91 -1.97
N ILE A 92 21.60 -15.31 -3.16
CA ILE A 92 21.78 -15.96 -4.46
C ILE A 92 23.17 -15.66 -5.04
N ASN A 93 23.76 -14.50 -4.72
CA ASN A 93 25.11 -14.12 -5.16
C ASN A 93 26.26 -14.60 -4.24
N LYS A 94 25.96 -15.39 -3.21
CA LYS A 94 26.93 -16.08 -2.34
C LYS A 94 26.68 -17.58 -2.36
#